data_AF-A0A150XVY0-F1
#
_entry.id   AF-A0A150XVY0-F1
#
_cell.length_a   1.000
_cell.length_b   1.000
_cell.length_c   1.000
_cell.angle_alpha   90.00
_cell.angle_beta   90.00
_cell.angle_gamma   90.00
#
_symmetry.space_group_name_H-M   'P 1'
#
loop_
_entity.id
_entity.type
_entity.pdbx_description
1 polymer ?
#
loop_
_entity_poly.entity_id
_entity_poly.type
_entity_poly.pdbx_seq_one_letter_code
_entity_poly.pdbx_strand_id
1 'polypeptide(L)'
;MTKRKITQNFIIFSLLLLNFSFANGQTILEDSVMNGNNFQKAAFRLWIGKDIQRVRGVIVMVPGSNGNGRDMVYQPEWQALANKHNMAILAADIKDKRSPNMAIEQYADVKNGTGQAMLDVLSRLATKSGHPELNTVPFALWGMSAGGEFNYEFACWKPERVITFIVNKGGVYYTALASEATRAVPGVFLTGEIDNPYRNNIVKGIYSVNRRFGAKWIFAEEPGQGHEFAKSEAFTLKYFDEIIPIRLDENGNLKPLSEKAFLGEIGTGKVAATGFNNSFTDITSWLPNTVIVDLWKTLFQ
;
A
#
# COMPACT_ATOMS: atom_id res chain seq x y z
N MET A 1 -34.23 -17.84 51.58
CA MET A 1 -34.53 -16.54 50.91
C MET A 1 -33.25 -16.05 50.24
N THR A 2 -33.13 -16.29 48.94
CA THR A 2 -31.90 -16.05 48.15
C THR A 2 -31.99 -14.66 47.52
N LYS A 3 -31.15 -13.71 47.94
CA LYS A 3 -31.09 -12.36 47.34
C LYS A 3 -30.25 -12.41 46.06
N ARG A 4 -30.89 -12.27 44.89
CA ARG A 4 -30.22 -12.00 43.60
C ARG A 4 -29.69 -10.56 43.61
N LYS A 5 -28.37 -10.40 43.44
CA LYS A 5 -27.75 -9.10 43.07
C LYS A 5 -27.93 -8.91 41.56
N ILE A 6 -28.60 -7.84 41.17
CA ILE A 6 -28.68 -7.36 39.79
C ILE A 6 -27.51 -6.40 39.59
N THR A 7 -26.55 -6.77 38.75
CA THR A 7 -25.48 -5.88 38.28
C THR A 7 -26.00 -5.10 37.07
N GLN A 8 -26.14 -3.78 37.21
CA GLN A 8 -26.38 -2.87 36.10
C GLN A 8 -25.08 -2.66 35.31
N ASN A 9 -25.06 -3.10 34.05
CA ASN A 9 -24.01 -2.74 33.10
C ASN A 9 -24.27 -1.32 32.60
N PHE A 10 -23.40 -0.37 32.97
CA PHE A 10 -23.34 0.94 32.34
C PHE A 10 -22.62 0.81 30.99
N ILE A 11 -23.36 1.04 29.90
CA ILE A 11 -22.79 1.22 28.56
C ILE A 11 -22.33 2.68 28.48
N ILE A 12 -21.01 2.89 28.41
CA ILE A 12 -20.41 4.20 28.16
C ILE A 12 -20.44 4.44 26.64
N PHE A 13 -21.28 5.37 26.19
CA PHE A 13 -21.18 5.95 24.85
C PHE A 13 -20.02 6.95 24.84
N SER A 14 -18.91 6.59 24.19
CA SER A 14 -17.86 7.56 23.87
C SER A 14 -18.36 8.49 22.76
N LEU A 15 -18.65 9.75 23.10
CA LEU A 15 -18.87 10.82 22.11
C LEU A 15 -17.54 11.09 21.39
N LEU A 16 -17.45 10.74 20.11
CA LEU A 16 -16.42 11.29 19.22
C LEU A 16 -16.83 12.71 18.82
N LEU A 17 -15.97 13.69 19.12
CA LEU A 17 -16.07 15.05 18.59
C LEU A 17 -15.78 15.03 17.08
N LEU A 18 -16.79 15.32 16.27
CA LEU A 18 -16.71 15.47 14.81
C LEU A 18 -16.33 16.93 14.49
N ASN A 19 -15.12 17.17 14.02
CA ASN A 19 -14.76 18.42 13.37
C ASN A 19 -15.01 18.28 11.86
N PHE A 20 -16.13 18.80 11.37
CA PHE A 20 -16.31 19.06 9.94
C PHE A 20 -15.65 20.41 9.63
N SER A 21 -14.52 20.38 8.94
CA SER A 21 -13.92 21.60 8.38
C SER A 21 -14.20 21.63 6.89
N PHE A 22 -15.26 22.33 6.49
CA PHE A 22 -15.54 22.66 5.08
C PHE A 22 -14.71 23.87 4.67
N ALA A 23 -13.39 23.75 4.68
CA ALA A 23 -12.51 24.74 4.06
C ALA A 23 -12.12 24.22 2.66
N ASN A 24 -12.41 25.01 1.61
CA ASN A 24 -12.04 24.78 0.20
C ASN A 24 -12.83 23.73 -0.63
N GLY A 25 -13.96 23.21 -0.15
CA GLY A 25 -14.84 22.31 -0.92
C GLY A 25 -14.33 20.88 -1.11
N GLN A 26 -13.17 20.55 -0.52
CA GLN A 26 -12.65 19.19 -0.43
C GLN A 26 -13.34 18.45 0.73
N THR A 27 -13.38 17.12 0.68
CA THR A 27 -13.87 16.30 1.80
C THR A 27 -12.69 15.72 2.57
N ILE A 28 -12.61 16.04 3.86
CA ILE A 28 -11.62 15.48 4.79
C ILE A 28 -12.37 14.88 5.96
N LEU A 29 -12.21 13.57 6.16
CA LEU A 29 -12.90 12.83 7.22
C LEU A 29 -11.93 11.88 7.91
N GLU A 30 -12.17 11.56 9.17
CA GLU A 30 -11.38 10.60 9.92
C GLU A 30 -12.24 9.68 10.76
N ASP A 31 -11.74 8.47 10.97
CA ASP A 31 -12.36 7.45 11.81
C ASP A 31 -11.26 6.46 12.26
N SER A 32 -11.58 5.62 13.24
CA SER A 32 -10.64 4.64 13.77
C SER A 32 -11.32 3.38 14.32
N VAL A 33 -10.53 2.32 14.46
CA VAL A 33 -10.85 1.15 15.27
C VAL A 33 -9.79 1.03 16.36
N MET A 34 -10.21 0.71 17.57
CA MET A 34 -9.33 0.53 18.72
C MET A 34 -9.32 -0.93 19.14
N ASN A 35 -8.18 -1.37 19.67
CA ASN A 35 -7.99 -2.68 20.30
C ASN A 35 -8.48 -3.86 19.46
N GLY A 36 -8.11 -3.88 18.16
CA GLY A 36 -8.33 -5.04 17.30
C GLY A 36 -7.48 -6.24 17.71
N ASN A 37 -7.48 -7.32 16.94
CA ASN A 37 -6.78 -8.55 17.33
C ASN A 37 -5.24 -8.36 17.35
N ASN A 38 -4.66 -7.79 16.30
CA ASN A 38 -3.21 -7.57 16.13
C ASN A 38 -2.78 -6.09 16.14
N PHE A 39 -3.65 -5.18 16.60
CA PHE A 39 -3.33 -3.75 16.69
C PHE A 39 -3.99 -3.11 17.92
N GLN A 40 -3.36 -2.10 18.50
CA GLN A 40 -3.95 -1.26 19.54
C GLN A 40 -4.83 -0.17 18.94
N LYS A 41 -4.43 0.39 17.80
CA LYS A 41 -5.17 1.43 17.08
C LYS A 41 -5.00 1.25 15.58
N ALA A 42 -6.06 1.45 14.82
CA ALA A 42 -6.03 1.62 13.37
C ALA A 42 -6.90 2.84 13.04
N ALA A 43 -6.26 4.00 12.90
CA ALA A 43 -6.90 5.27 12.58
C ALA A 43 -6.56 5.71 11.17
N PHE A 44 -7.52 6.30 10.47
CA PHE A 44 -7.34 6.70 9.08
C PHE A 44 -7.94 8.08 8.84
N ARG A 45 -7.32 8.83 7.92
CA ARG A 45 -7.86 10.07 7.37
C ARG A 45 -8.07 9.91 5.88
N LEU A 46 -9.29 10.20 5.44
CA LEU A 46 -9.71 10.23 4.04
C LEU A 46 -9.65 11.67 3.53
N TRP A 47 -9.16 11.83 2.31
CA TRP A 47 -9.26 13.04 1.52
C TRP A 47 -9.88 12.73 0.16
N ILE A 48 -10.82 13.57 -0.28
CA ILE A 48 -11.40 13.55 -1.62
C ILE A 48 -11.35 14.98 -2.18
N GLY A 49 -10.79 15.12 -3.37
CA GLY A 49 -10.70 16.38 -4.08
C GLY A 49 -12.09 16.94 -4.44
N LYS A 50 -12.23 18.27 -4.39
CA LYS A 50 -13.50 18.98 -4.61
C LYS A 50 -14.16 18.68 -5.98
N ASP A 51 -13.35 18.34 -6.98
CA ASP A 51 -13.81 18.13 -8.36
C ASP A 51 -14.06 16.63 -8.65
N ILE A 52 -13.76 15.74 -7.70
CA ILE A 52 -13.94 14.29 -7.86
C ILE A 52 -15.41 13.93 -7.59
N GLN A 53 -16.18 13.75 -8.67
CA GLN A 53 -17.58 13.34 -8.58
C GLN A 53 -17.77 11.86 -8.27
N ARG A 54 -16.86 11.01 -8.76
CA ARG A 54 -16.86 9.57 -8.55
C ARG A 54 -15.44 9.09 -8.31
N VAL A 55 -15.23 8.42 -7.19
CA VAL A 55 -13.94 7.82 -6.86
C VAL A 55 -13.76 6.53 -7.65
N ARG A 56 -12.64 6.37 -8.35
CA ARG A 56 -12.28 5.16 -9.10
C ARG A 56 -11.39 4.21 -8.32
N GLY A 57 -10.76 4.69 -7.25
CA GLY A 57 -9.86 3.93 -6.39
C GLY A 57 -9.35 4.78 -5.22
N VAL A 58 -8.60 4.17 -4.32
CA VAL A 58 -7.99 4.88 -3.18
C VAL A 58 -6.48 4.70 -3.17
N ILE A 59 -5.73 5.79 -3.09
CA ILE A 59 -4.30 5.76 -2.75
C ILE A 59 -4.21 5.63 -1.24
N VAL A 60 -3.72 4.48 -0.75
CA VAL A 60 -3.57 4.22 0.69
C VAL A 60 -2.12 4.52 1.06
N MET A 61 -1.91 5.38 2.07
CA MET A 61 -0.60 5.80 2.52
C MET A 61 -0.35 5.29 3.95
N VAL A 62 0.59 4.36 4.09
CA VAL A 62 0.92 3.75 5.39
C VAL A 62 2.34 4.15 5.79
N PRO A 63 2.51 4.85 6.94
CA PRO A 63 3.84 5.28 7.39
C PRO A 63 4.67 4.09 7.90
N GLY A 64 5.91 4.36 8.31
CA GLY A 64 6.76 3.40 9.01
C GLY A 64 6.19 2.92 10.36
N SER A 65 6.95 2.04 11.01
CA SER A 65 6.53 1.30 12.21
C SER A 65 5.89 2.23 13.25
N ASN A 66 4.62 1.95 13.55
CA ASN A 66 3.85 2.69 14.55
C ASN A 66 3.81 4.21 14.29
N GLY A 67 3.96 4.68 13.06
CA GLY A 67 3.90 6.10 12.71
C GLY A 67 2.47 6.65 12.67
N ASN A 68 2.32 7.97 12.79
CA ASN A 68 1.08 8.66 12.43
C ASN A 68 1.30 9.39 11.10
N GLY A 69 0.77 8.82 10.03
CA GLY A 69 0.86 9.37 8.67
C GLY A 69 -0.40 10.11 8.23
N ARG A 70 -1.37 10.37 9.11
CA ARG A 70 -2.68 10.95 8.69
C ARG A 70 -2.56 12.32 8.00
N ASP A 71 -1.48 13.06 8.24
CA ASP A 71 -1.23 14.35 7.58
C ASP A 71 -0.70 14.20 6.13
N MET A 72 -0.34 12.99 5.71
CA MET A 72 0.12 12.72 4.34
C MET A 72 -0.97 12.99 3.29
N VAL A 73 -2.25 13.00 3.67
CA VAL A 73 -3.34 13.41 2.78
C VAL A 73 -3.23 14.85 2.28
N TYR A 74 -2.39 15.68 2.93
CA TYR A 74 -2.19 17.08 2.57
C TYR A 74 -1.03 17.31 1.60
N GLN A 75 -0.32 16.26 1.17
CA GLN A 75 0.80 16.39 0.25
C GLN A 75 0.31 16.80 -1.15
N PRO A 76 0.69 17.98 -1.68
CA PRO A 76 0.13 18.52 -2.92
C PRO A 76 0.33 17.61 -4.14
N GLU A 77 1.50 16.99 -4.27
CA GLU A 77 1.84 16.06 -5.34
C GLU A 77 0.93 14.83 -5.36
N TRP A 78 0.58 14.29 -4.19
CA TRP A 78 -0.36 13.16 -4.08
C TRP A 78 -1.79 13.59 -4.36
N GLN A 79 -2.20 14.78 -3.91
CA GLN A 79 -3.51 15.34 -4.26
C GLN A 79 -3.63 15.61 -5.76
N ALA A 80 -2.57 16.08 -6.41
CA ALA A 80 -2.54 16.31 -7.86
C ALA A 80 -2.67 14.99 -8.63
N LEU A 81 -1.93 13.96 -8.23
CA LEU A 81 -2.06 12.60 -8.78
C LEU A 81 -3.47 12.04 -8.57
N ALA A 82 -4.00 12.20 -7.36
CA ALA A 82 -5.32 11.71 -6.99
C ALA A 82 -6.42 12.38 -7.83
N ASN A 83 -6.39 13.71 -7.98
CA ASN A 83 -7.29 14.43 -8.86
C ASN A 83 -7.17 13.97 -10.32
N LYS A 84 -5.94 13.82 -10.84
CA LYS A 84 -5.70 13.38 -12.24
C LYS A 84 -6.38 12.05 -12.55
N HIS A 85 -6.42 11.12 -11.59
CA HIS A 85 -6.96 9.77 -11.80
C HIS A 85 -8.34 9.54 -11.19
N ASN A 86 -8.96 10.56 -10.57
CA ASN A 86 -10.20 10.47 -9.78
C ASN A 86 -10.09 9.48 -8.62
N MET A 87 -9.02 9.60 -7.83
CA MET A 87 -8.73 8.76 -6.68
C MET A 87 -9.00 9.52 -5.37
N ALA A 88 -9.41 8.81 -4.33
CA ALA A 88 -9.31 9.33 -2.97
C ALA A 88 -7.92 9.04 -2.39
N ILE A 89 -7.56 9.71 -1.29
CA ILE A 89 -6.36 9.37 -0.49
C ILE A 89 -6.81 8.93 0.90
N LEU A 90 -6.27 7.81 1.39
CA LEU A 90 -6.49 7.32 2.75
C LEU A 90 -5.14 7.15 3.45
N ALA A 91 -4.84 8.00 4.42
CA ALA A 91 -3.57 7.92 5.17
C ALA A 91 -3.78 7.35 6.58
N ALA A 92 -2.81 6.55 7.04
CA ALA A 92 -2.97 5.69 8.22
C ALA A 92 -2.15 6.14 9.44
N ASP A 93 -2.66 5.80 10.62
CA ASP A 93 -2.00 5.83 11.93
C ASP A 93 -2.36 4.52 12.65
N ILE A 94 -1.49 3.52 12.46
CA ILE A 94 -1.68 2.17 12.97
C ILE A 94 -0.66 1.96 14.08
N LYS A 95 -1.13 1.51 15.24
CA LYS A 95 -0.30 1.19 16.40
C LYS A 95 -0.44 -0.29 16.69
N ASP A 96 0.70 -0.95 16.82
CA ASP A 96 0.74 -2.33 17.23
C ASP A 96 0.23 -2.51 18.66
N LYS A 97 -0.17 -3.73 19.00
CA LYS A 97 -0.27 -4.10 20.40
C LYS A 97 1.13 -4.19 21.00
N ARG A 98 1.21 -3.93 22.30
CA ARG A 98 2.43 -4.26 23.04
C ARG A 98 2.68 -5.76 22.96
N SER A 99 3.89 -6.12 22.58
CA SER A 99 4.39 -7.49 22.56
C SER A 99 5.79 -7.54 23.17
N PRO A 100 6.32 -8.72 23.53
CA PRO A 100 7.69 -8.84 24.03
C PRO A 100 8.75 -8.37 23.03
N ASN A 101 8.44 -8.36 21.72
CA ASN A 101 9.35 -7.91 20.68
C ASN A 101 8.63 -6.94 19.72
N MET A 102 8.76 -5.64 20.00
CA MET A 102 8.17 -4.57 19.19
C MET A 102 8.86 -4.36 17.83
N ALA A 103 9.96 -5.06 17.55
CA ALA A 103 10.56 -5.11 16.21
C ALA A 103 9.82 -6.07 15.25
N ILE A 104 8.76 -6.73 15.73
CA ILE A 104 7.83 -7.52 14.92
C ILE A 104 6.53 -6.73 14.85
N GLU A 105 6.27 -6.10 13.71
CA GLU A 105 5.03 -5.35 13.46
C GLU A 105 3.85 -6.28 13.19
N GLN A 106 3.22 -6.77 14.26
CA GLN A 106 2.10 -7.72 14.16
C GLN A 106 0.91 -7.13 13.40
N TYR A 107 0.74 -5.81 13.44
CA TYR A 107 -0.30 -5.13 12.68
C TYR A 107 -0.14 -5.28 11.16
N ALA A 108 1.06 -5.57 10.66
CA ALA A 108 1.32 -5.81 9.24
C ALA A 108 0.74 -7.15 8.77
N ASP A 109 0.46 -8.12 9.66
CA ASP A 109 -0.31 -9.33 9.34
C ASP A 109 -1.79 -8.98 9.16
N VAL A 110 -2.12 -8.33 8.04
CA VAL A 110 -3.40 -7.63 7.86
C VAL A 110 -4.63 -8.55 7.95
N LYS A 111 -4.50 -9.83 7.57
CA LYS A 111 -5.58 -10.83 7.66
C LYS A 111 -5.99 -11.09 9.11
N ASN A 112 -5.12 -10.80 10.08
CA ASN A 112 -5.41 -10.99 11.49
C ASN A 112 -6.22 -9.85 12.11
N GLY A 113 -6.46 -8.75 11.40
CA GLY A 113 -7.38 -7.71 11.89
C GLY A 113 -7.21 -6.35 11.23
N THR A 114 -5.98 -5.86 11.09
CA THR A 114 -5.72 -4.50 10.59
C THR A 114 -6.31 -4.25 9.20
N GLY A 115 -6.28 -5.26 8.31
CA GLY A 115 -6.86 -5.15 6.98
C GLY A 115 -8.37 -4.96 7.02
N GLN A 116 -9.08 -5.74 7.84
CA GLN A 116 -10.52 -5.58 8.02
C GLN A 116 -10.86 -4.25 8.69
N ALA A 117 -10.07 -3.79 9.66
CA ALA A 117 -10.26 -2.50 10.30
C ALA A 117 -10.18 -1.33 9.32
N MET A 118 -9.25 -1.39 8.35
CA MET A 118 -9.17 -0.40 7.26
C MET A 118 -10.45 -0.41 6.42
N LEU A 119 -10.94 -1.58 6.02
CA LEU A 119 -12.17 -1.71 5.22
C LEU A 119 -13.40 -1.20 5.97
N ASP A 120 -13.52 -1.51 7.26
CA ASP A 120 -14.65 -1.06 8.10
C ASP A 120 -14.65 0.45 8.29
N VAL A 121 -13.46 1.05 8.51
CA VAL A 121 -13.29 2.50 8.58
C VAL A 121 -13.66 3.13 7.24
N LEU A 122 -13.12 2.61 6.14
CA LEU A 122 -13.41 3.14 4.81
C LEU A 122 -14.91 3.06 4.48
N SER A 123 -15.61 2.01 4.91
CA SER A 123 -17.06 1.88 4.75
C SER A 123 -17.83 2.94 5.52
N ARG A 124 -17.44 3.25 6.76
CA ARG A 124 -18.05 4.35 7.53
C ARG A 124 -17.78 5.71 6.88
N LEU A 125 -16.57 5.90 6.36
CA LEU A 125 -16.19 7.12 5.64
C LEU A 125 -16.91 7.25 4.31
N ALA A 126 -17.22 6.15 3.62
CA ALA A 126 -18.04 6.11 2.41
C ALA A 126 -19.43 6.70 2.66
N THR A 127 -20.10 6.23 3.72
CA THR A 127 -21.41 6.76 4.14
C THR A 127 -21.34 8.23 4.51
N LYS A 128 -20.32 8.64 5.28
CA LYS A 128 -20.15 10.04 5.74
C LYS A 128 -19.82 11.01 4.60
N SER A 129 -19.10 10.57 3.59
CA SER A 129 -18.67 11.39 2.44
C SER A 129 -19.71 11.44 1.31
N GLY A 130 -20.69 10.53 1.30
CA GLY A 130 -21.62 10.39 0.19
C GLY A 130 -21.03 9.65 -1.02
N HIS A 131 -19.88 8.99 -0.86
CA HIS A 131 -19.20 8.20 -1.90
C HIS A 131 -19.31 6.70 -1.62
N PRO A 132 -20.47 6.04 -1.88
CA PRO A 132 -20.68 4.63 -1.58
C PRO A 132 -19.73 3.70 -2.36
N GLU A 133 -19.17 4.15 -3.49
CA GLU A 133 -18.19 3.42 -4.29
C GLU A 133 -16.89 3.13 -3.53
N LEU A 134 -16.56 3.89 -2.48
CA LEU A 134 -15.41 3.61 -1.61
C LEU A 134 -15.43 2.21 -0.98
N ASN A 135 -16.61 1.58 -0.86
CA ASN A 135 -16.72 0.21 -0.36
C ASN A 135 -16.11 -0.83 -1.31
N THR A 136 -16.10 -0.57 -2.61
CA THR A 136 -15.78 -1.58 -3.65
C THR A 136 -14.56 -1.25 -4.49
N VAL A 137 -14.22 0.03 -4.65
CA VAL A 137 -13.08 0.45 -5.48
C VAL A 137 -11.74 -0.13 -4.99
N PRO A 138 -10.78 -0.36 -5.90
CA PRO A 138 -9.48 -0.94 -5.56
C PRO A 138 -8.48 0.10 -5.02
N PHE A 139 -7.34 -0.39 -4.52
CA PHE A 139 -6.35 0.40 -3.80
C PHE A 139 -4.98 0.43 -4.49
N ALA A 140 -4.37 1.61 -4.56
CA ALA A 140 -2.95 1.77 -4.85
C ALA A 140 -2.23 1.97 -3.51
N LEU A 141 -1.42 0.99 -3.10
CA LEU A 141 -0.88 0.91 -1.75
C LEU A 141 0.55 1.45 -1.71
N TRP A 142 0.76 2.56 -1.00
CA TRP A 142 2.06 3.19 -0.79
C TRP A 142 2.46 3.12 0.68
N GLY A 143 3.74 2.86 0.95
CA GLY A 143 4.23 2.81 2.32
C GLY A 143 5.71 2.51 2.45
N MET A 144 6.24 2.81 3.63
CA MET A 144 7.65 2.65 4.00
C MET A 144 7.80 1.68 5.17
N SER A 145 8.87 0.90 5.18
CA SER A 145 9.19 0.00 6.30
C SER A 145 7.97 -0.88 6.59
N ALA A 146 7.46 -0.87 7.83
CA ALA A 146 6.23 -1.55 8.20
C ALA A 146 4.97 -1.17 7.39
N GLY A 147 4.93 0.03 6.81
CA GLY A 147 3.87 0.39 5.86
C GLY A 147 3.98 -0.35 4.54
N GLY A 148 5.21 -0.62 4.06
CA GLY A 148 5.44 -1.48 2.90
C GLY A 148 5.09 -2.95 3.19
N GLU A 149 5.37 -3.42 4.40
CA GLU A 149 4.97 -4.74 4.88
C GLU A 149 3.45 -4.90 4.87
N PHE A 150 2.72 -3.92 5.44
CA PHE A 150 1.26 -3.86 5.39
C PHE A 150 0.74 -3.94 3.95
N ASN A 151 1.34 -3.19 3.02
CA ASN A 151 0.88 -3.16 1.62
C ASN A 151 1.00 -4.51 0.94
N TYR A 152 2.13 -5.18 1.13
CA TYR A 152 2.36 -6.52 0.58
C TYR A 152 1.40 -7.54 1.18
N GLU A 153 1.22 -7.55 2.50
CA GLU A 153 0.31 -8.49 3.15
C GLU A 153 -1.15 -8.20 2.76
N PHE A 154 -1.53 -6.95 2.50
CA PHE A 154 -2.84 -6.60 1.95
C PHE A 154 -3.03 -7.13 0.54
N ALA A 155 -2.02 -7.00 -0.34
CA ALA A 155 -2.06 -7.61 -1.66
C ALA A 155 -2.09 -9.15 -1.60
N CYS A 156 -1.47 -9.76 -0.60
CA CYS A 156 -1.56 -11.21 -0.36
C CYS A 156 -2.96 -11.64 0.11
N TRP A 157 -3.61 -10.82 0.94
CA TRP A 157 -4.91 -11.13 1.51
C TRP A 157 -6.09 -10.87 0.57
N LYS A 158 -6.08 -9.74 -0.14
CA LYS A 158 -7.16 -9.31 -1.04
C LYS A 158 -6.62 -8.78 -2.38
N PRO A 159 -5.97 -9.62 -3.20
CA PRO A 159 -5.41 -9.20 -4.48
C PRO A 159 -6.46 -8.58 -5.43
N GLU A 160 -7.73 -9.00 -5.32
CA GLU A 160 -8.86 -8.46 -6.09
C GLU A 160 -9.20 -7.00 -5.75
N ARG A 161 -8.63 -6.46 -4.67
CA ARG A 161 -8.81 -5.07 -4.23
C ARG A 161 -7.57 -4.21 -4.46
N VAL A 162 -6.57 -4.68 -5.20
CA VAL A 162 -5.29 -3.95 -5.34
C VAL A 162 -4.97 -3.61 -6.80
N ILE A 163 -4.77 -2.31 -7.05
CA ILE A 163 -4.26 -1.75 -8.31
C ILE A 163 -2.76 -2.05 -8.41
N THR A 164 -2.01 -1.69 -7.38
CA THR A 164 -0.57 -1.88 -7.25
C THR A 164 -0.17 -1.77 -5.78
N PHE A 165 1.01 -2.26 -5.41
CA PHE A 165 1.58 -2.07 -4.08
C PHE A 165 3.07 -1.72 -4.09
N ILE A 166 3.52 -0.96 -3.09
CA ILE A 166 4.91 -0.60 -2.87
C ILE A 166 5.40 -1.20 -1.56
N VAL A 167 6.53 -1.90 -1.65
CA VAL A 167 7.39 -2.29 -0.56
C VAL A 167 8.64 -1.42 -0.61
N ASN A 168 8.80 -0.49 0.33
CA ASN A 168 10.03 0.30 0.44
C ASN A 168 10.70 0.03 1.78
N LYS A 169 11.85 -0.66 1.76
CA LYS A 169 12.70 -0.94 2.93
C LYS A 169 11.98 -1.66 4.09
N GLY A 170 11.06 -2.58 3.77
CA GLY A 170 10.42 -3.44 4.78
C GLY A 170 11.40 -4.43 5.43
N GLY A 171 10.96 -5.13 6.46
CA GLY A 171 11.79 -6.02 7.27
C GLY A 171 11.11 -7.29 7.77
N VAL A 172 9.78 -7.30 7.97
CA VAL A 172 9.05 -8.47 8.48
C VAL A 172 7.84 -8.79 7.59
N TYR A 173 7.68 -10.06 7.23
CA TYR A 173 6.57 -10.52 6.39
C TYR A 173 6.06 -11.88 6.86
N TYR A 174 4.78 -12.11 6.64
CA TYR A 174 4.04 -13.29 7.07
C TYR A 174 3.71 -14.22 5.89
N THR A 175 3.85 -13.72 4.66
CA THR A 175 3.64 -14.47 3.42
C THR A 175 4.92 -14.54 2.59
N ALA A 176 5.58 -15.70 2.55
CA ALA A 176 6.80 -15.87 1.74
C ALA A 176 6.48 -16.08 0.24
N LEU A 177 5.68 -17.10 -0.08
CA LEU A 177 5.20 -17.38 -1.44
C LEU A 177 3.76 -16.90 -1.56
N ALA A 178 3.54 -15.82 -2.31
CA ALA A 178 2.22 -15.25 -2.53
C ALA A 178 1.37 -16.15 -3.43
N SER A 179 0.06 -15.90 -3.49
CA SER A 179 -0.84 -16.60 -4.42
C SER A 179 -0.57 -16.19 -5.88
N GLU A 180 -1.07 -16.96 -6.86
CA GLU A 180 -1.02 -16.56 -8.27
C GLU A 180 -1.75 -15.22 -8.50
N ALA A 181 -2.91 -15.03 -7.87
CA ALA A 181 -3.67 -13.78 -7.96
C ALA A 181 -2.85 -12.58 -7.46
N THR A 182 -2.12 -12.73 -6.35
CA THR A 182 -1.23 -11.68 -5.83
C THR A 182 -0.02 -11.45 -6.74
N ARG A 183 0.56 -12.50 -7.31
CA ARG A 183 1.66 -12.37 -8.29
C ARG A 183 1.23 -11.65 -9.57
N ALA A 184 -0.06 -11.68 -9.92
CA ALA A 184 -0.63 -10.93 -11.04
C ALA A 184 -0.93 -9.44 -10.70
N VAL A 185 -0.86 -9.04 -9.44
CA VAL A 185 -0.91 -7.63 -9.03
C VAL A 185 0.48 -7.01 -9.25
N PRO A 186 0.60 -5.87 -9.95
CA PRO A 186 1.89 -5.22 -10.13
C PRO A 186 2.39 -4.68 -8.78
N GLY A 187 3.68 -4.84 -8.53
CA GLY A 187 4.30 -4.50 -7.26
C GLY A 187 5.71 -3.97 -7.44
N VAL A 188 6.17 -3.11 -6.53
CA VAL A 188 7.54 -2.59 -6.52
C VAL A 188 8.18 -2.90 -5.17
N PHE A 189 9.38 -3.48 -5.22
CA PHE A 189 10.21 -3.78 -4.06
C PHE A 189 11.48 -2.93 -4.13
N LEU A 190 11.71 -2.14 -3.09
CA LEU A 190 12.81 -1.18 -3.02
C LEU A 190 13.62 -1.45 -1.76
N THR A 191 14.93 -1.59 -1.92
CA THR A 191 15.92 -1.66 -0.83
C THR A 191 16.88 -0.47 -0.89
N GLY A 192 17.57 -0.18 0.21
CA GLY A 192 18.72 0.73 0.20
C GLY A 192 20.01 -0.08 0.31
N GLU A 193 21.01 0.20 -0.53
CA GLU A 193 22.27 -0.58 -0.59
C GLU A 193 22.93 -0.73 0.79
N ILE A 194 22.88 0.32 1.62
CA ILE A 194 23.50 0.35 2.96
C ILE A 194 22.48 0.27 4.10
N ASP A 195 21.21 -0.07 3.82
CA ASP A 195 20.24 -0.44 4.85
C ASP A 195 20.67 -1.75 5.54
N ASN A 196 20.01 -2.09 6.65
CA ASN A 196 20.34 -3.27 7.41
C ASN A 196 20.28 -4.53 6.52
N PRO A 197 21.35 -5.34 6.46
CA PRO A 197 21.41 -6.52 5.59
C PRO A 197 20.24 -7.49 5.74
N TYR A 198 19.67 -7.63 6.96
CA TYR A 198 18.53 -8.54 7.13
C TYR A 198 17.29 -8.04 6.34
N ARG A 199 17.05 -6.72 6.32
CA ARG A 199 15.91 -6.12 5.59
C ARG A 199 16.08 -6.35 4.10
N ASN A 200 17.26 -6.03 3.58
CA ASN A 200 17.59 -6.21 2.18
C ASN A 200 17.44 -7.67 1.75
N ASN A 201 17.97 -8.61 2.55
CA ASN A 201 17.89 -10.03 2.26
C ASN A 201 16.44 -10.55 2.28
N ILE A 202 15.61 -10.10 3.21
CA ILE A 202 14.20 -10.51 3.29
C ILE A 202 13.40 -9.95 2.11
N VAL A 203 13.50 -8.64 1.83
CA VAL A 203 12.82 -7.99 0.70
C VAL A 203 13.22 -8.65 -0.61
N LYS A 204 14.53 -8.83 -0.84
CA LYS A 204 15.06 -9.51 -2.03
C LYS A 204 14.61 -10.98 -2.07
N GLY A 205 14.57 -11.69 -0.95
CA GLY A 205 14.13 -13.08 -0.87
C GLY A 205 12.67 -13.27 -1.28
N ILE A 206 11.76 -12.45 -0.73
CA ILE A 206 10.33 -12.46 -1.07
C ILE A 206 10.12 -12.12 -2.54
N TYR A 207 10.80 -11.08 -3.02
CA TYR A 207 10.78 -10.73 -4.42
C TYR A 207 11.24 -11.91 -5.30
N SER A 208 12.39 -12.49 -4.98
CA SER A 208 13.05 -13.54 -5.77
C SER A 208 12.18 -14.80 -5.90
N VAL A 209 11.64 -15.28 -4.78
CA VAL A 209 10.85 -16.51 -4.78
C VAL A 209 9.58 -16.35 -5.60
N ASN A 210 8.91 -15.20 -5.53
CA ASN A 210 7.68 -14.94 -6.29
C ASN A 210 7.96 -14.60 -7.75
N ARG A 211 9.04 -13.85 -8.03
CA ARG A 211 9.42 -13.48 -9.39
C ARG A 211 9.76 -14.72 -10.23
N ARG A 212 10.37 -15.74 -9.62
CA ARG A 212 10.56 -17.08 -10.22
C ARG A 212 9.25 -17.69 -10.74
N PHE A 213 8.13 -17.42 -10.07
CA PHE A 213 6.79 -17.91 -10.43
C PHE A 213 5.94 -16.85 -11.14
N GLY A 214 6.59 -15.97 -11.91
CA GLY A 214 5.90 -15.07 -12.85
C GLY A 214 5.32 -13.82 -12.23
N ALA A 215 5.71 -13.45 -11.01
CA ALA A 215 5.23 -12.21 -10.40
C ALA A 215 5.54 -10.98 -11.28
N LYS A 216 4.55 -10.12 -11.46
CA LYS A 216 4.61 -8.91 -12.28
C LYS A 216 5.23 -7.76 -11.47
N TRP A 217 6.40 -8.02 -10.87
CA TRP A 217 7.01 -7.14 -9.88
C TRP A 217 8.32 -6.52 -10.37
N ILE A 218 8.60 -5.33 -9.85
CA ILE A 218 9.81 -4.55 -10.07
C ILE A 218 10.66 -4.63 -8.80
N PHE A 219 11.97 -4.80 -8.94
CA PHE A 219 12.92 -4.63 -7.86
C PHE A 219 13.98 -3.59 -8.23
N ALA A 220 14.36 -2.76 -7.27
CA ALA A 220 15.55 -1.93 -7.35
C ALA A 220 16.19 -1.76 -5.96
N GLU A 221 17.50 -1.64 -5.95
CA GLU A 221 18.31 -1.32 -4.78
C GLU A 221 18.89 0.07 -5.00
N GLU A 222 18.62 1.01 -4.09
CA GLU A 222 19.06 2.40 -4.19
C GLU A 222 20.52 2.55 -3.71
N PRO A 223 21.45 2.97 -4.57
CA PRO A 223 22.86 3.10 -4.21
C PRO A 223 23.09 4.12 -3.09
N GLY A 224 23.93 3.73 -2.12
CA GLY A 224 24.34 4.56 -0.99
C GLY A 224 23.21 4.97 -0.03
N GLN A 225 21.99 4.43 -0.17
CA GLN A 225 20.87 4.76 0.71
C GLN A 225 20.72 3.73 1.83
N GLY A 226 20.40 4.21 3.03
CA GLY A 226 20.07 3.43 4.22
C GLY A 226 18.56 3.27 4.37
N HIS A 227 18.06 3.48 5.60
CA HIS A 227 16.66 3.33 5.96
C HIS A 227 15.81 4.60 5.77
N GLU A 228 15.89 5.23 4.59
CA GLU A 228 15.21 6.49 4.27
C GLU A 228 14.48 6.47 2.92
N PHE A 229 13.58 7.44 2.71
CA PHE A 229 13.14 7.76 1.36
C PHE A 229 14.21 8.58 0.63
N ALA A 230 14.45 8.22 -0.62
CA ALA A 230 15.37 8.93 -1.50
C ALA A 230 14.75 9.02 -2.90
N LYS A 231 15.44 8.54 -3.94
CA LYS A 231 14.92 8.52 -5.32
C LYS A 231 13.64 7.70 -5.44
N SER A 232 13.47 6.71 -4.56
CA SER A 232 12.27 5.89 -4.43
C SER A 232 10.98 6.70 -4.25
N GLU A 233 11.00 7.82 -3.53
CA GLU A 233 9.79 8.62 -3.34
C GLU A 233 9.28 9.20 -4.67
N ALA A 234 10.14 9.94 -5.37
CA ALA A 234 9.83 10.52 -6.67
C ALA A 234 9.52 9.45 -7.73
N PHE A 235 10.21 8.30 -7.69
CA PHE A 235 9.90 7.16 -8.55
C PHE A 235 8.48 6.65 -8.30
N THR A 236 8.08 6.42 -7.04
CA THR A 236 6.78 5.82 -6.71
C THR A 236 5.60 6.66 -7.18
N LEU A 237 5.68 7.99 -7.05
CA LEU A 237 4.65 8.91 -7.52
C LEU A 237 4.46 8.80 -9.05
N LYS A 238 5.58 8.83 -9.81
CA LYS A 238 5.55 8.69 -11.28
C LYS A 238 5.12 7.30 -11.74
N TYR A 239 5.54 6.27 -11.01
CA TYR A 239 5.12 4.90 -11.26
C TYR A 239 3.61 4.74 -11.04
N PHE A 240 3.03 5.35 -9.99
CA PHE A 240 1.58 5.34 -9.78
C PHE A 240 0.84 6.04 -10.93
N ASP A 241 1.36 7.19 -11.37
CA ASP A 241 0.79 7.92 -12.51
C ASP A 241 0.68 7.07 -13.78
N GLU A 242 1.67 6.20 -14.00
CA GLU A 242 1.72 5.32 -15.17
C GLU A 242 0.95 4.01 -14.99
N ILE A 243 1.03 3.35 -13.82
CA ILE A 243 0.43 2.03 -13.62
C ILE A 243 -1.07 2.09 -13.39
N ILE A 244 -1.60 3.16 -12.79
CA ILE A 244 -3.04 3.32 -12.54
C ILE A 244 -3.85 3.19 -13.83
N PRO A 245 -3.61 3.94 -14.92
CA PRO A 245 -4.38 3.80 -16.16
C PRO A 245 -4.17 2.46 -16.86
N ILE A 246 -3.05 1.77 -16.62
CA ILE A 246 -2.83 0.40 -17.12
C ILE A 246 -3.73 -0.58 -16.39
N ARG A 247 -3.88 -0.44 -15.07
CA ARG A 247 -4.64 -1.38 -14.24
C ARG A 247 -6.10 -1.04 -14.00
N LEU A 248 -6.51 0.20 -14.22
CA LEU A 248 -7.85 0.68 -13.89
C LEU A 248 -8.58 1.16 -15.16
N ASP A 249 -9.78 0.64 -15.41
CA ASP A 249 -10.66 1.17 -16.47
C ASP A 249 -11.38 2.45 -16.02
N GLU A 250 -12.09 3.10 -16.94
CA GLU A 250 -12.84 4.33 -16.66
C GLU A 250 -13.91 4.18 -15.56
N ASN A 251 -14.40 2.97 -15.32
CA ASN A 251 -15.42 2.65 -14.33
C ASN A 251 -14.86 2.29 -12.94
N GLY A 252 -13.54 2.17 -12.82
CA GLY A 252 -12.86 1.77 -11.58
C GLY A 252 -12.67 0.25 -11.43
N ASN A 253 -12.81 -0.52 -12.50
CA ASN A 253 -12.56 -1.96 -12.47
C ASN A 253 -11.10 -2.28 -12.79
N LEU A 254 -10.58 -3.34 -12.15
CA LEU A 254 -9.23 -3.84 -12.40
C LEU A 254 -9.17 -4.58 -13.75
N LYS A 255 -8.27 -4.14 -14.61
CA LYS A 255 -7.94 -4.79 -15.89
C LYS A 255 -6.77 -5.76 -15.73
N PRO A 256 -6.77 -6.93 -16.39
CA PRO A 256 -5.58 -7.79 -16.41
C PRO A 256 -4.38 -7.07 -17.06
N LEU A 257 -3.17 -7.47 -16.67
CA LEU A 257 -1.94 -6.95 -17.27
C LEU A 257 -1.66 -7.64 -18.61
N SER A 258 -1.04 -6.90 -19.52
CA SER A 258 -0.52 -7.45 -20.78
C SER A 258 0.63 -8.44 -20.53
N GLU A 259 0.66 -9.52 -21.32
CA GLU A 259 1.83 -10.41 -21.38
C GLU A 259 3.00 -9.79 -22.16
N LYS A 260 2.72 -8.85 -23.06
CA LYS A 260 3.75 -8.00 -23.68
C LYS A 260 4.22 -6.98 -22.66
N ALA A 261 5.48 -7.07 -22.29
CA ALA A 261 6.15 -6.23 -21.31
C ALA A 261 7.67 -6.27 -21.58
N PHE A 262 8.45 -5.69 -20.68
CA PHE A 262 9.90 -5.77 -20.67
C PHE A 262 10.39 -6.49 -19.43
N LEU A 263 11.56 -7.11 -19.55
CA LEU A 263 12.34 -7.72 -18.50
C LEU A 263 13.62 -6.90 -18.31
N GLY A 264 13.85 -6.41 -17.10
CA GLY A 264 15.07 -5.69 -16.71
C GLY A 264 15.94 -6.55 -15.80
N GLU A 265 17.15 -6.91 -16.20
CA GLU A 265 18.11 -7.64 -15.35
C GLU A 265 18.68 -6.71 -14.28
N ILE A 266 18.49 -7.06 -13.01
CA ILE A 266 18.79 -6.16 -11.88
C ILE A 266 20.28 -5.83 -11.81
N GLY A 267 21.16 -6.83 -11.85
CA GLY A 267 22.60 -6.62 -11.72
C GLY A 267 23.28 -5.86 -12.86
N THR A 268 22.66 -5.76 -14.04
CA THR A 268 23.29 -5.14 -15.23
C THR A 268 22.50 -3.95 -15.79
N GLY A 269 21.25 -3.76 -15.39
CA GLY A 269 20.34 -2.76 -15.96
C GLY A 269 19.92 -3.04 -17.41
N LYS A 270 20.29 -4.20 -17.98
CA LYS A 270 19.91 -4.58 -19.35
C LYS A 270 18.41 -4.84 -19.42
N VAL A 271 17.79 -4.41 -20.53
CA VAL A 271 16.35 -4.54 -20.75
C VAL A 271 16.08 -5.23 -22.08
N ALA A 272 15.14 -6.16 -22.08
CA ALA A 272 14.64 -6.82 -23.30
C ALA A 272 13.13 -7.05 -23.21
N ALA A 273 12.45 -7.13 -24.35
CA ALA A 273 11.02 -7.45 -24.37
C ALA A 273 10.76 -8.92 -23.96
N THR A 274 9.57 -9.18 -23.41
CA THR A 274 9.10 -10.54 -23.11
C THR A 274 8.95 -11.37 -24.40
N GLY A 275 9.23 -12.67 -24.33
CA GLY A 275 9.09 -13.59 -25.46
C GLY A 275 10.30 -13.68 -26.41
N PHE A 276 11.34 -12.87 -26.20
CA PHE A 276 12.65 -13.09 -26.84
C PHE A 276 13.45 -14.11 -26.02
N ASN A 277 14.31 -14.92 -26.67
CA ASN A 277 15.30 -15.73 -25.94
C ASN A 277 16.34 -14.80 -25.30
N ASN A 278 16.11 -14.37 -24.07
CA ASN A 278 17.05 -13.55 -23.31
C ASN A 278 18.02 -14.47 -22.55
N SER A 279 19.32 -14.15 -22.57
CA SER A 279 20.34 -14.85 -21.81
C SER A 279 20.52 -14.28 -20.39
N PHE A 280 19.45 -13.77 -19.77
CA PHE A 280 19.54 -13.20 -18.42
C PHE A 280 19.92 -14.29 -17.43
N THR A 281 20.97 -14.04 -16.67
CA THR A 281 21.50 -15.00 -15.68
C THR A 281 21.09 -14.64 -14.26
N ASP A 282 20.63 -13.40 -14.05
CA ASP A 282 20.15 -12.89 -12.77
C ASP A 282 18.62 -12.72 -12.76
N ILE A 283 18.07 -12.40 -11.59
CA ILE A 283 16.67 -12.10 -11.38
C ILE A 283 16.30 -10.82 -12.15
N THR A 284 15.12 -10.83 -12.77
CA THR A 284 14.66 -9.73 -13.63
C THR A 284 13.44 -9.03 -13.05
N SER A 285 13.35 -7.72 -13.21
CA SER A 285 12.14 -6.92 -13.00
C SER A 285 11.18 -7.06 -14.17
N TRP A 286 9.88 -7.15 -13.90
CA TRP A 286 8.83 -7.02 -14.91
C TRP A 286 8.44 -5.55 -15.07
N LEU A 287 8.52 -5.02 -16.28
CA LEU A 287 8.32 -3.59 -16.58
C LEU A 287 7.23 -3.46 -17.65
N PRO A 288 6.07 -2.84 -17.38
CA PRO A 288 4.90 -2.89 -18.27
C PRO A 288 5.09 -2.12 -19.58
N ASN A 289 5.89 -1.07 -19.59
CA ASN A 289 6.10 -0.22 -20.76
C ASN A 289 7.44 0.52 -20.69
N THR A 290 7.74 1.27 -21.75
CA THR A 290 8.99 2.02 -21.89
C THR A 290 9.13 3.15 -20.87
N VAL A 291 8.02 3.80 -20.47
CA VAL A 291 8.04 4.87 -19.45
C VAL A 291 8.53 4.31 -18.12
N ILE A 292 8.00 3.16 -17.67
CA ILE A 292 8.43 2.52 -16.43
C ILE A 292 9.84 1.92 -16.57
N VAL A 293 10.26 1.48 -17.76
CA VAL A 293 11.67 1.10 -18.01
C VAL A 293 12.61 2.28 -17.72
N ASP A 294 12.28 3.47 -18.24
CA ASP A 294 13.14 4.64 -18.06
C ASP A 294 13.14 5.11 -16.60
N LEU A 295 11.97 5.11 -15.94
CA LEU A 295 11.87 5.38 -14.51
C LEU A 295 12.72 4.41 -13.68
N TRP A 296 12.64 3.11 -13.97
CA TRP A 296 13.39 2.08 -13.23
C TRP A 296 14.89 2.28 -13.36
N LYS A 297 15.40 2.67 -14.54
CA LYS A 297 16.81 2.96 -14.75
C LYS A 297 17.33 4.12 -13.90
N THR A 298 16.48 5.10 -13.55
CA THR A 298 16.88 6.25 -12.71
C THR A 298 17.22 5.86 -11.26
N LEU A 299 16.80 4.68 -10.80
CA LEU A 299 17.06 4.19 -9.44
C LEU A 299 18.50 3.69 -9.25
N PHE A 300 19.24 3.41 -10.34
CA PHE A 300 20.62 2.92 -10.30
C PHE A 300 21.69 3.98 -10.57
N GLN A 301 21.26 5.18 -10.98
CA GLN A 301 22.12 6.37 -11.12
C GLN A 301 22.17 7.09 -9.78
#